data_AF-A0A9W7NL42-F1
#
_entry.id   AF-A0A9W7NL42-F1
#
_cell.length_a   1.000
_cell.length_b   1.000
_cell.length_c   1.000
_cell.angle_alpha   90.00
_cell.angle_beta   90.00
_cell.angle_gamma   90.00
#
_symmetry.space_group_name_H-M   'P 1'
#
loop_
_entity.id
_entity.type
_entity.pdbx_description
1 polymer ?
#
loop_
_entity_poly.entity_id
_entity_poly.type
_entity_poly.pdbx_seq_one_letter_code
_entity_poly.pdbx_strand_id
1 'polypeptide(L)'
;MRREALSLALRKPHVQEELDRRVRDAMKRRGVKALANIEFLGDMAKSEYVRLEASKDLANRAGYIPPKEQPSSDGVLIVNIDLGDGRGPFVLHDGPQDGAGSHGHRLEERVSP
;
A
#
# COMPACT_ATOMS: atom_id res chain seq x y z
N MET A 1 -21.10 -29.30 -4.46
CA MET A 1 -20.15 -30.18 -3.71
C MET A 1 -18.67 -30.01 -4.09
N ARG A 2 -18.13 -30.48 -5.24
CA ARG A 2 -16.65 -30.43 -5.49
C ARG A 2 -16.02 -29.04 -5.47
N ARG A 3 -16.70 -28.01 -6.00
CA ARG A 3 -16.20 -26.62 -6.03
C ARG A 3 -16.17 -25.97 -4.64
N GLU A 4 -17.18 -26.24 -3.82
CA GLU A 4 -17.27 -25.70 -2.46
C GLU A 4 -16.19 -26.30 -1.56
N ALA A 5 -15.96 -27.61 -1.66
CA ALA A 5 -14.90 -28.30 -0.93
C ALA A 5 -13.50 -27.78 -1.32
N LEU A 6 -13.27 -27.52 -2.62
CA LEU A 6 -12.03 -26.90 -3.10
C LEU A 6 -11.84 -25.47 -2.58
N SER A 7 -12.89 -24.64 -2.64
CA SER A 7 -12.84 -23.26 -2.12
C SER A 7 -12.50 -23.23 -0.63
N LEU A 8 -13.09 -24.13 0.15
CA LEU A 8 -12.82 -24.25 1.58
C LEU A 8 -11.39 -24.74 1.86
N ALA A 9 -10.90 -25.70 1.07
CA ALA A 9 -9.54 -26.20 1.17
C ALA A 9 -8.49 -25.11 0.83
N LEU A 10 -8.74 -24.31 -0.21
CA LEU A 10 -7.86 -23.21 -0.57
C LEU A 10 -7.73 -22.19 0.56
N ARG A 11 -8.81 -21.89 1.30
CA ARG A 11 -8.79 -20.91 2.41
C ARG A 11 -8.00 -21.36 3.65
N LYS A 12 -7.55 -22.61 3.73
CA LYS A 12 -6.78 -23.10 4.88
C LYS A 12 -5.41 -22.37 4.94
N PRO A 13 -4.97 -21.89 6.12
CA PRO A 13 -3.72 -21.13 6.25
C PRO A 13 -2.49 -21.82 5.63
N HIS A 14 -2.25 -23.09 5.96
CA HIS A 14 -1.13 -23.86 5.40
C HIS A 14 -1.20 -24.05 3.88
N VAL A 15 -2.41 -24.08 3.30
CA VAL A 15 -2.58 -24.18 1.85
C VAL A 15 -2.23 -22.85 1.20
N GLN A 16 -2.69 -21.73 1.77
CA GLN A 16 -2.32 -20.39 1.31
C GLN A 16 -0.81 -20.17 1.41
N GLU A 17 -0.19 -20.50 2.54
CA GLU A 17 1.27 -20.39 2.74
C GLU A 17 2.06 -21.19 1.72
N GLU A 18 1.65 -22.44 1.44
CA GLU A 18 2.29 -23.29 0.44
C GLU A 18 2.10 -22.76 -0.98
N LEU A 19 0.92 -22.22 -1.30
CA LEU A 19 0.68 -21.55 -2.59
C LEU A 19 1.57 -20.32 -2.75
N ASP A 20 1.63 -19.45 -1.74
CA ASP A 20 2.48 -18.26 -1.75
C ASP A 20 3.96 -18.61 -1.85
N ARG A 21 4.41 -19.68 -1.18
CA ARG A 21 5.76 -20.20 -1.31
C ARG A 21 6.06 -20.61 -2.76
N ARG A 22 5.17 -21.40 -3.38
CA ARG A 22 5.32 -21.84 -4.78
C ARG A 22 5.31 -20.67 -5.76
N VAL A 23 4.44 -19.69 -5.55
CA VAL A 23 4.39 -18.47 -6.38
C VAL A 23 5.70 -17.70 -6.24
N ARG A 24 6.18 -17.46 -5.02
CA ARG A 24 7.46 -16.78 -4.80
C ARG A 24 8.62 -17.51 -5.46
N ASP A 25 8.69 -18.84 -5.36
CA ASP A 25 9.74 -19.63 -6.00
C ASP A 25 9.66 -19.57 -7.53
N ALA A 26 8.46 -19.61 -8.10
CA ALA A 26 8.24 -19.43 -9.52
C ALA A 26 8.65 -18.02 -9.98
N MET A 27 8.34 -16.98 -9.19
CA MET A 27 8.72 -15.61 -9.48
C MET A 27 10.23 -15.39 -9.39
N LYS A 28 10.92 -15.97 -8.40
CA LYS A 28 12.39 -15.92 -8.32
C LYS A 28 13.05 -16.48 -9.57
N ARG A 29 12.57 -17.64 -10.05
CA ARG A 29 13.09 -18.26 -11.29
C ARG A 29 12.85 -17.39 -12.53
N ARG A 30 11.72 -16.69 -12.59
CA ARG A 30 11.36 -15.83 -13.72
C ARG A 30 11.96 -14.42 -13.62
N GLY A 31 12.28 -13.97 -12.41
CA GLY A 31 12.72 -12.61 -12.11
C GLY A 31 13.99 -12.22 -12.86
N VAL A 32 14.97 -13.13 -12.94
CA VAL A 32 16.22 -12.89 -13.69
C VAL A 32 15.93 -12.64 -15.17
N LYS A 33 15.08 -13.47 -15.79
CA LYS A 33 14.69 -13.30 -17.19
C LYS A 33 13.86 -12.02 -17.40
N ALA A 34 12.98 -11.70 -16.45
CA ALA A 34 12.19 -10.47 -16.52
C ALA A 34 13.08 -9.22 -16.46
N LEU A 35 14.11 -9.22 -15.60
CA LEU A 35 15.07 -8.12 -15.51
C LEU A 35 15.84 -7.94 -16.83
N ALA A 36 16.37 -9.04 -17.40
CA ALA A 36 17.05 -8.99 -18.69
C ALA A 36 16.16 -8.48 -19.83
N ASN A 37 14.87 -8.81 -19.79
CA ASN A 37 13.90 -8.28 -20.76
C ASN A 37 13.67 -6.78 -20.58
N ILE A 38 13.61 -6.28 -19.34
CA ILE A 38 13.44 -4.84 -19.06
C ILE A 38 14.67 -4.07 -19.57
N GLU A 39 15.87 -4.58 -19.30
CA GLU A 39 17.13 -4.04 -19.85
C GLU A 39 17.10 -3.97 -21.37
N PHE A 40 16.80 -5.09 -22.03
CA PHE A 40 16.66 -5.13 -23.49
C PHE A 40 15.62 -4.15 -24.03
N LEU A 41 14.48 -3.99 -23.34
CA LEU A 41 13.44 -3.05 -23.76
C LEU A 41 13.87 -1.59 -23.58
N GLY A 42 14.66 -1.26 -22.57
CA GLY A 42 15.23 0.07 -22.38
C GLY A 42 16.13 0.46 -23.56
N ASP A 43 16.95 -0.48 -24.03
CA ASP A 43 17.93 -0.23 -25.08
C ASP A 43 17.35 -0.32 -26.50
N MET A 44 16.55 -1.35 -26.76
CA MET A 44 16.25 -1.81 -28.13
C MET A 44 14.77 -1.76 -28.52
N ALA A 45 13.85 -1.36 -27.62
CA ALA A 45 12.44 -1.32 -27.99
C ALA A 45 12.18 -0.28 -29.08
N LYS A 46 11.33 -0.61 -30.07
CA LYS A 46 10.98 0.31 -31.16
C LYS A 46 10.18 1.51 -30.68
N SER A 47 9.31 1.32 -29.68
CA SER A 47 8.47 2.37 -29.10
C SER A 47 9.26 3.19 -28.09
N GLU A 48 9.27 4.51 -28.27
CA GLU A 48 9.92 5.44 -27.34
C GLU A 48 9.29 5.39 -25.95
N TYR A 49 7.97 5.25 -25.89
CA TYR A 49 7.25 5.08 -24.63
C TYR A 49 7.71 3.83 -23.89
N VAL A 50 7.86 2.70 -24.60
CA VAL A 50 8.31 1.45 -23.96
C VAL A 50 9.75 1.57 -23.48
N ARG A 51 10.65 2.20 -24.25
CA ARG A 51 12.02 2.48 -23.81
C ARG A 51 12.03 3.35 -22.55
N LEU A 52 11.26 4.43 -22.56
CA LEU A 52 11.17 5.36 -21.43
C LEU A 52 10.66 4.66 -20.16
N GLU A 53 9.60 3.87 -20.26
CA GLU A 53 9.05 3.15 -19.11
C GLU A 53 10.01 2.07 -18.58
N ALA A 54 10.70 1.35 -19.47
CA ALA A 54 11.73 0.39 -19.05
C ALA A 54 12.90 1.09 -18.34
N SER A 55 13.38 2.22 -18.88
CA SER A 55 14.45 3.01 -18.25
C SER A 55 14.04 3.57 -16.89
N LYS A 56 12.79 4.02 -16.73
CA LYS A 56 12.24 4.44 -15.44
C LYS A 56 12.19 3.29 -14.44
N ASP A 57 11.74 2.10 -14.87
CA ASP A 57 11.68 0.91 -14.01
C ASP A 57 13.08 0.52 -13.51
N LEU A 58 14.09 0.53 -14.39
CA LEU A 58 15.49 0.29 -14.01
C LEU A 58 16.02 1.34 -13.02
N ALA A 59 15.77 2.63 -13.28
CA ALA A 59 16.20 3.71 -12.39
C ALA A 59 15.58 3.57 -10.98
N ASN A 60 14.27 3.29 -10.91
CA ASN A 60 13.58 3.07 -9.65
C ASN A 60 14.12 1.85 -8.89
N ARG A 61 14.42 0.75 -9.59
CA ARG A 61 15.04 -0.46 -8.98
C ARG A 61 16.44 -0.21 -8.46
N ALA A 62 17.21 0.66 -9.12
CA ALA A 62 18.53 1.07 -8.68
C ALA A 62 18.48 2.10 -7.53
N GLY A 63 17.29 2.53 -7.10
CA GLY A 63 17.09 3.48 -6.00
C GLY A 63 17.10 4.94 -6.42
N TYR A 64 17.12 5.24 -7.73
CA TYR A 64 16.97 6.61 -8.25
C TYR A 64 15.49 6.99 -8.31
N ILE A 65 14.90 7.14 -7.12
CA ILE A 65 13.49 7.53 -6.98
C ILE A 65 13.46 9.05 -6.84
N PRO A 66 12.64 9.77 -7.62
CA PRO A 66 12.45 11.20 -7.40
C PRO A 66 11.96 11.46 -5.97
N PRO A 67 12.27 12.63 -5.37
CA PRO A 67 11.77 12.98 -4.05
C PRO A 67 10.24 12.85 -4.05
N LYS A 68 9.70 12.05 -3.12
CA LYS A 68 8.26 11.97 -2.93
C LYS A 68 7.79 13.34 -2.44
N GLU A 69 6.79 13.91 -3.11
CA GLU A 69 6.04 15.02 -2.51
C GLU A 69 5.46 14.50 -1.20
N GLN A 70 5.97 15.02 -0.08
CA GLN A 70 5.42 14.73 1.23
C GLN A 70 4.04 15.40 1.27
N PRO A 71 2.94 14.66 1.51
CA PRO A 71 1.69 15.32 1.84
C PRO A 71 1.96 16.17 3.09
N SER A 72 1.60 17.45 3.03
CA SER A 72 1.73 18.38 4.14
C SER A 72 1.17 17.73 5.42
N SER A 73 1.99 17.56 6.45
CA SER A 73 1.58 17.04 7.76
C SER A 73 0.55 17.92 8.47
N ASP A 74 0.29 19.11 7.94
CA ASP A 74 -0.48 20.16 8.61
C ASP A 74 -1.96 20.18 8.19
N GLY A 75 -2.42 19.14 7.48
CA GLY A 75 -3.79 19.03 7.02
C GLY A 75 -4.76 18.70 8.16
N VAL A 76 -5.38 19.71 8.77
CA VAL A 76 -6.52 19.49 9.68
C VAL A 76 -7.68 18.87 8.90
N LEU A 77 -7.97 17.59 9.16
CA LEU A 77 -9.15 16.92 8.60
C LEU A 77 -10.38 17.25 9.46
N ILE A 78 -11.20 18.21 9.00
CA ILE A 78 -12.51 18.50 9.60
C ILE A 78 -13.55 17.59 8.94
N VAL A 79 -14.09 16.64 9.71
CA VAL A 79 -15.16 15.77 9.24
C VAL A 79 -16.47 16.21 9.90
N ASN A 80 -17.44 16.64 9.09
CA ASN A 80 -18.79 16.96 9.55
C ASN A 80 -19.68 15.74 9.28
N ILE A 81 -20.07 14.99 10.31
CA ILE A 81 -21.13 13.97 10.21
C ILE A 81 -22.33 14.51 10.98
N ASP A 82 -23.42 14.74 10.26
CA ASP A 82 -24.71 15.06 10.84
C ASP A 82 -25.44 13.74 11.14
N LEU A 83 -25.66 13.47 12.44
CA LEU A 83 -26.39 12.30 12.92
C LEU A 83 -27.85 12.64 13.30
N GLY A 84 -28.31 13.88 13.06
CA GLY A 84 -29.65 14.34 13.43
C GLY A 84 -29.88 14.53 14.94
N ASP A 85 -28.83 14.42 15.75
CA ASP A 85 -28.88 14.54 17.22
C ASP A 85 -28.36 15.90 17.75
N GLY A 86 -28.06 16.84 16.85
CA GLY A 86 -27.65 18.22 17.20
C GLY A 86 -26.23 18.36 17.74
N ARG A 87 -25.40 17.31 17.66
CA ARG A 87 -23.98 17.40 18.07
C ARG A 87 -23.15 18.11 16.98
N GLY A 88 -22.33 19.07 17.40
CA GLY A 88 -21.45 19.84 16.52
C GLY A 88 -20.34 19.01 15.88
N PRO A 89 -19.57 19.59 14.94
CA PRO A 89 -18.57 18.87 14.17
C PRO A 89 -17.42 18.38 15.05
N PHE A 90 -16.92 17.17 14.77
CA PHE A 90 -15.77 16.59 15.44
C PHE A 90 -14.51 16.92 14.64
N VAL A 91 -13.56 17.57 15.32
CA VAL A 91 -12.27 17.95 14.74
C VAL A 91 -11.24 16.91 15.15
N LEU A 92 -10.69 16.19 14.17
CA LEU A 92 -9.57 15.27 14.36
C LEU A 92 -8.27 16.07 14.16
N HIS A 93 -7.49 16.23 15.23
CA HIS A 93 -6.14 16.74 15.13
C HIS A 93 -5.19 15.57 14.92
N ASP A 94 -4.35 15.63 13.89
CA ASP A 94 -3.22 14.70 13.75
C ASP A 94 -2.13 15.18 14.72
N GLY A 95 -2.04 14.53 15.88
CA GLY A 95 -0.99 14.79 16.86
C GLY A 95 0.31 14.06 16.45
N PRO A 96 1.49 14.55 16.85
CA PRO A 96 2.74 13.84 16.58
C PRO A 96 2.66 12.42 17.17
N GLN A 97 2.91 11.41 16.33
CA GLN A 97 2.92 10.01 16.72
C GLN A 97 4.21 9.70 17.49
N ASP A 98 4.24 10.08 18.76
CA ASP A 98 5.31 9.71 19.67
C ASP A 98 5.05 8.26 20.11
N GLY A 99 5.85 7.34 19.57
CA GLY A 99 5.72 5.92 19.83
C GLY A 99 5.99 5.55 21.29
N ALA A 100 4.94 5.27 22.06
CA ALA A 100 4.94 4.33 23.18
C ALA A 100 3.49 4.02 23.59
N GLY A 101 3.21 2.76 23.90
CA GLY A 101 1.86 2.19 23.99
C GLY A 101 0.90 2.89 24.97
N SER A 102 -0.35 3.05 24.54
CA SER A 102 -1.56 2.50 25.19
C SER A 102 -2.78 3.05 24.45
N HIS A 103 -3.61 2.16 23.91
CA HIS A 103 -4.87 2.56 23.28
C HIS A 103 -5.85 2.97 24.38
N GLY A 104 -6.05 4.27 24.55
CA GLY A 104 -7.15 4.85 25.31
C GLY A 104 -7.59 6.14 24.64
N HIS A 105 -8.71 6.11 23.92
CA HIS A 105 -9.37 7.33 23.46
C HIS A 105 -9.98 8.01 24.69
N ARG A 106 -9.32 9.06 25.19
CA ARG A 106 -9.83 9.87 26.29
C ARG A 106 -10.72 10.97 25.72
N LEU A 107 -12.02 10.83 25.90
CA LEU A 107 -13.03 11.85 25.62
C LEU A 107 -12.99 12.85 26.78
N GLU A 108 -12.33 14.00 26.60
CA GLU A 108 -12.44 15.10 27.56
C GLU A 108 -13.61 16.01 27.12
N GLU A 109 -14.65 16.05 27.94
CA GLU A 109 -15.76 16.97 27.81
C GLU A 109 -15.27 18.39 28.15
N ARG A 110 -15.43 19.35 27.23
CA ARG A 110 -15.09 20.75 27.53
C ARG A 110 -16.15 21.31 28.49
N VAL A 111 -15.70 21.72 29.67
CA VAL A 111 -16.45 22.63 30.55
C VAL A 111 -16.65 23.97 29.80
N SER A 112 -17.91 24.38 29.68
CA SER A 112 -18.33 25.64 29.09
C SER A 112 -17.76 26.86 29.84
N PRO A 113 -17.58 28.01 29.17
CA PRO A 113 -17.42 29.30 29.84
C PRO A 113 -18.69 29.73 30.60
#